data_AF-W1YPE5-F1
#
_entry.id   AF-W1YPE5-F1
#
_cell.length_a   1.000
_cell.length_b   1.000
_cell.length_c   1.000
_cell.angle_alpha   90.00
_cell.angle_beta   90.00
_cell.angle_gamma   90.00
#
_symmetry.space_group_name_H-M   'P 1'
#
loop_
_entity.id
_entity.type
_entity.pdbx_description
1 polymer ?
#
loop_
_entity_poly.entity_id
_entity_poly.type
_entity_poly.pdbx_seq_one_letter_code
_entity_poly.pdbx_strand_id
1 'polypeptide(L)'
;TFPDGSTATLTGDKTVKEADSKGVQEPGTKTPVQNTSALTQPEKDAVKKAVEDANPTATKVEVGNDGSATVTFPDGSTATLTGDKTV
;
A
#
# COMPACT_ATOMS: atom_id res chain seq x y z
N THR A 1 -15.53 -18.36 13.69
CA THR A 1 -16.64 -19.25 13.32
C THR A 1 -17.91 -18.68 13.92
N PHE A 2 -18.93 -18.45 13.11
CA PHE A 2 -20.22 -17.97 13.59
C PHE A 2 -21.01 -19.15 14.21
N PRO A 3 -22.05 -18.89 15.03
CA PRO A 3 -22.79 -19.94 15.76
C PRO A 3 -23.54 -20.95 14.87
N ASP A 4 -23.57 -20.75 13.56
CA ASP A 4 -24.11 -21.68 12.54
C ASP A 4 -23.07 -22.69 12.01
N GLY A 5 -21.83 -22.64 12.52
CA GLY A 5 -20.74 -23.50 12.05
C GLY A 5 -20.06 -23.02 10.77
N SER A 6 -20.47 -21.88 10.21
CA SER A 6 -19.86 -21.32 9.00
C SER A 6 -18.50 -20.68 9.33
N THR A 7 -17.46 -21.17 8.66
CA THR A 7 -16.17 -20.48 8.57
C THR A 7 -16.21 -19.60 7.32
N ALA A 8 -16.20 -18.27 7.51
CA ALA A 8 -15.92 -17.35 6.41
C ALA A 8 -14.43 -17.48 6.08
N THR A 9 -14.08 -18.40 5.19
CA THR A 9 -12.79 -18.37 4.50
C THR A 9 -12.76 -17.13 3.63
N LEU A 10 -12.13 -16.08 4.16
CA LEU A 10 -11.62 -14.97 3.37
C LEU A 10 -10.46 -15.52 2.53
N THR A 11 -10.78 -16.19 1.42
CA THR A 11 -9.81 -16.37 0.35
C THR A 11 -9.28 -14.98 0.01
N GLY A 12 -7.96 -14.80 -0.08
CA GLY A 12 -7.31 -13.48 -0.24
C GLY A 12 -7.93 -12.60 -1.34
N ASP A 13 -8.61 -13.20 -2.32
CA ASP A 13 -9.46 -12.56 -3.33
C ASP A 13 -10.62 -11.70 -2.79
N LYS A 14 -10.95 -11.74 -1.48
CA LYS A 14 -12.00 -10.88 -0.86
C LYS A 14 -11.44 -9.75 0.01
N THR A 15 -10.13 -9.69 0.21
CA THR A 15 -9.46 -8.56 0.89
C THR A 15 -8.76 -7.62 -0.07
N VAL A 16 -8.59 -8.02 -1.33
CA VAL A 16 -8.19 -7.10 -2.38
C VAL A 16 -9.48 -6.50 -2.94
N LYS A 17 -9.87 -5.32 -2.44
CA LYS A 17 -10.40 -4.34 -3.38
C LYS A 17 -9.28 -4.21 -4.41
N GLU A 18 -9.40 -4.87 -5.56
CA GLU A 18 -8.93 -4.25 -6.80
C GLU A 18 -9.78 -3.00 -6.96
N ALA A 19 -9.52 -2.01 -6.10
CA ALA A 19 -9.89 -0.66 -6.38
C ALA A 19 -9.00 -0.34 -7.57
N ASP A 20 -9.61 -0.53 -8.75
CA ASP A 20 -9.43 0.32 -9.92
C ASP A 20 -8.28 1.30 -9.67
N SER A 21 -7.11 1.03 -10.26
CA SER A 21 -5.89 1.83 -10.15
C SER A 21 -6.04 3.26 -10.72
N LYS A 22 -7.25 3.81 -10.72
CA LYS A 22 -7.74 5.02 -11.39
C LYS A 22 -7.26 6.33 -10.74
N GLY A 23 -6.20 6.32 -9.94
CA GLY A 23 -5.76 7.55 -9.26
C GLY A 23 -4.43 7.51 -8.52
N VAL A 24 -3.85 6.34 -8.25
CA VAL A 24 -2.53 6.28 -7.62
C VAL A 24 -1.43 6.46 -8.65
N GLN A 25 -0.53 7.39 -8.38
CA GLN A 25 0.67 7.65 -9.13
C GLN A 25 1.84 6.91 -8.48
N GLU A 26 2.62 6.22 -9.30
CA GLU A 26 3.89 5.64 -8.85
C GLU A 26 4.88 6.77 -8.53
N PRO A 27 5.65 6.67 -7.44
CA PRO A 27 6.71 7.64 -7.16
C PRO A 27 7.72 7.66 -8.30
N GLY A 28 8.04 8.85 -8.81
CA GLY A 28 8.97 9.01 -9.95
C GLY A 28 10.41 8.57 -9.65
N THR A 29 10.74 8.31 -8.38
CA THR A 29 12.05 7.81 -7.96
C THR A 29 11.86 6.74 -6.90
N LYS A 30 12.49 5.59 -7.12
CA LYS A 30 12.54 4.49 -6.16
C LYS A 30 13.41 4.87 -4.97
N THR A 31 12.97 4.49 -3.78
CA THR A 31 13.73 4.67 -2.55
C THR A 31 14.74 3.53 -2.45
N PRO A 32 16.07 3.79 -2.49
CA PRO A 32 17.04 2.73 -2.31
C PRO A 32 16.91 2.17 -0.90
N VAL A 33 16.73 0.84 -0.81
CA VAL A 33 16.67 0.13 0.47
C VAL A 33 17.73 -0.96 0.53
N GLN A 34 18.21 -1.22 1.74
CA GLN A 34 19.21 -2.24 1.98
C GLN A 34 18.59 -3.63 2.05
N ASN A 35 17.31 -3.73 2.44
CA ASN A 35 16.56 -4.99 2.51
C ASN A 35 15.10 -4.79 2.11
N THR A 36 14.71 -5.32 0.96
CA THR A 36 13.36 -5.21 0.41
C THR A 36 12.31 -6.04 1.15
N SER A 37 12.73 -7.01 1.98
CA SER A 37 11.80 -7.78 2.84
C SER A 37 11.63 -7.18 4.23
N ALA A 38 12.47 -6.24 4.63
CA ALA A 38 12.44 -5.63 5.95
C ALA A 38 12.99 -4.21 5.91
N LEU A 39 12.17 -3.27 5.42
CA LEU A 39 12.48 -1.85 5.45
C LEU A 39 12.63 -1.37 6.89
N THR A 40 13.69 -0.63 7.11
CA THR A 40 13.92 0.15 8.32
C THR A 40 12.93 1.33 8.39
N GLN A 41 12.71 1.87 9.58
CA GLN A 41 11.86 3.05 9.75
C GLN A 41 12.22 4.22 8.82
N PRO A 42 13.51 4.63 8.67
CA PRO A 42 13.86 5.70 7.74
C PRO A 42 13.58 5.37 6.27
N GLU A 43 13.75 4.11 5.85
CA GLU A 43 13.40 3.69 4.48
C GLU A 43 11.88 3.75 4.25
N LYS A 44 11.08 3.34 5.24
CA LYS A 44 9.62 3.47 5.18
C LYS A 44 9.17 4.92 5.09
N ASP A 45 9.80 5.81 5.87
CA ASP A 45 9.48 7.22 5.87
C ASP A 45 9.82 7.86 4.51
N ALA A 46 10.93 7.46 3.89
CA ALA A 46 11.30 7.88 2.55
C ALA A 46 10.32 7.38 1.48
N VAL A 47 9.92 6.10 1.53
CA VAL A 47 8.88 5.54 0.64
C VAL A 47 7.55 6.28 0.83
N LYS A 48 7.14 6.49 2.08
CA LYS A 48 5.90 7.21 2.41
C LYS A 48 5.92 8.60 1.80
N LYS A 49 7.02 9.33 1.97
CA LYS A 49 7.17 10.68 1.42
C LYS A 49 7.13 10.68 -0.10
N ALA A 50 7.83 9.75 -0.76
CA ALA A 50 7.82 9.65 -2.22
C ALA A 50 6.41 9.37 -2.76
N VAL A 51 5.66 8.50 -2.08
CA VAL A 51 4.28 8.18 -2.42
C VAL A 51 3.33 9.35 -2.15
N GLU A 52 3.50 10.09 -1.05
CA GLU A 52 2.73 11.32 -0.75
C GLU A 52 3.02 12.43 -1.77
N ASP A 53 4.28 12.61 -2.16
CA ASP A 53 4.69 13.60 -3.17
C ASP A 53 4.09 13.28 -4.55
N ALA A 54 4.03 12.00 -4.92
CA ALA A 54 3.39 11.54 -6.16
C ALA A 54 1.86 11.59 -6.10
N ASN A 55 1.28 11.45 -4.90
CA ASN A 55 -0.15 11.40 -4.64
C ASN A 55 -0.59 12.51 -3.68
N PRO A 56 -0.51 13.79 -4.08
CA PRO A 56 -0.85 14.90 -3.19
C PRO A 56 -2.34 14.94 -2.79
N THR A 57 -3.19 14.20 -3.52
CA THR A 57 -4.61 14.04 -3.21
C THR A 57 -4.88 12.91 -2.20
N ALA A 58 -3.88 12.12 -1.83
CA ALA A 58 -4.03 11.09 -0.82
C ALA A 58 -4.36 11.68 0.56
N THR A 59 -5.29 11.07 1.27
CA THR A 59 -5.60 11.40 2.67
C THR A 59 -4.80 10.56 3.66
N LYS A 60 -4.36 9.36 3.25
CA LYS A 60 -3.58 8.45 4.09
C LYS A 60 -2.61 7.65 3.23
N VAL A 61 -1.37 7.50 3.71
CA VAL A 61 -0.37 6.61 3.12
C VAL A 61 0.23 5.74 4.22
N GLU A 62 0.18 4.42 4.04
CA GLU A 62 0.72 3.41 4.95
C GLU A 62 1.76 2.57 4.21
N VAL A 63 2.95 2.43 4.78
CA VAL A 63 4.05 1.65 4.19
C VAL A 63 4.30 0.38 5.00
N GLY A 64 4.26 -0.76 4.32
CA GLY A 64 4.56 -2.09 4.85
C GLY A 64 6.06 -2.32 5.08
N ASN A 65 6.37 -3.43 5.75
CA ASN A 65 7.76 -3.85 5.98
C ASN A 65 8.47 -4.32 4.70
N ASP A 66 7.72 -4.69 3.68
CA ASP A 66 8.16 -5.14 2.36
C ASP A 66 8.25 -4.00 1.34
N GLY A 67 8.01 -2.76 1.77
CA GLY A 67 8.02 -1.58 0.90
C GLY A 67 6.71 -1.37 0.16
N SER A 68 5.72 -2.25 0.34
CA SER A 68 4.37 -2.00 -0.18
C SER A 68 3.79 -0.72 0.42
N ALA A 69 3.13 0.12 -0.38
CA ALA A 69 2.49 1.34 0.10
C ALA A 69 1.00 1.31 -0.23
N THR A 70 0.16 1.44 0.78
CA THR A 70 -1.28 1.57 0.62
C THR A 70 -1.68 3.02 0.76
N VAL A 71 -2.31 3.55 -0.27
CA VAL A 71 -2.76 4.94 -0.39
C VAL A 71 -4.28 4.96 -0.29
N THR A 72 -4.83 5.81 0.57
CA THR A 72 -6.26 6.08 0.67
C THR A 72 -6.53 7.49 0.18
N PHE A 73 -7.58 7.65 -0.63
CA PHE A 73 -8.01 8.91 -1.21
C PHE A 73 -9.28 9.43 -0.50
N PRO A 74 -9.60 10.73 -0.64
CA PRO A 74 -10.76 11.34 0.03
C PRO A 74 -12.11 10.82 -0.48
N ASP A 75 -12.14 10.21 -1.67
CA ASP A 75 -13.30 9.51 -2.23
C ASP A 75 -13.56 8.15 -1.56
N GLY A 76 -12.68 7.71 -0.65
CA GLY A 76 -12.75 6.41 0.01
C GLY A 76 -12.18 5.26 -0.84
N SER A 77 -11.59 5.57 -2.00
CA SER A 77 -10.83 4.62 -2.79
C SER A 77 -9.47 4.37 -2.15
N THR A 78 -8.99 3.14 -2.31
CA THR A 78 -7.68 2.70 -1.80
C THR A 78 -6.87 2.15 -2.96
N ALA A 79 -5.57 2.35 -2.97
CA ALA A 79 -4.70 1.76 -3.98
C ALA A 79 -3.44 1.24 -3.32
N THR A 80 -2.86 0.19 -3.89
CA THR A 80 -1.65 -0.44 -3.35
C THR A 80 -0.54 -0.39 -4.38
N LEU A 81 0.59 0.18 -3.99
CA LEU A 81 1.85 0.12 -4.70
C LEU A 81 2.66 -1.03 -4.10
N THR A 82 3.14 -1.95 -4.93
CA THR A 82 4.06 -2.99 -4.47
C THR A 82 5.45 -2.43 -4.20
N GLY A 83 6.23 -3.12 -3.37
CA GLY A 83 7.63 -2.76 -3.10
C GLY A 83 8.45 -2.55 -4.37
N ASP A 84 8.24 -3.36 -5.40
CA ASP A 84 8.90 -3.21 -6.70
C ASP A 84 8.67 -1.86 -7.40
N LYS A 85 7.64 -1.10 -7.00
CA LYS A 85 7.32 0.22 -7.53
C LYS A 85 7.84 1.36 -6.66
N THR A 86 8.16 1.09 -5.40
CA THR A 86 8.53 2.10 -4.40
C THR A 86 10.01 2.02 -4.00
N VAL A 87 10.63 0.84 -4.09
CA VAL A 87 12.02 0.56 -3.71
C VAL A 87 12.85 -0.08 -4.83
#